data_AF-A0A3D0HM49-F1
#
_entry.id   AF-A0A3D0HM49-F1
#
_cell.length_a   1.000
_cell.length_b   1.000
_cell.length_c   1.000
_cell.angle_alpha   90.00
_cell.angle_beta   90.00
_cell.angle_gamma   90.00
#
_symmetry.space_group_name_H-M   'P 1'
#
loop_
_entity.id
_entity.type
_entity.pdbx_description
1 polymer ?
#
loop_
_entity_poly.entity_id
_entity_poly.type
_entity_poly.pdbx_seq_one_letter_code
_entity_poly.pdbx_strand_id
1 'polypeptide(L)'
;MNEKIENKILKIIAECLGLEENQLNEKINEEADLDSLQTVSLVAEIEKQFKIEYSEFAELSLYMNSYECMINYLKNYVEENI
;
A
#
# COMPACT_ATOMS: atom_id res chain seq x y z
N MET A 1 3.02 -13.85 11.73
CA MET A 1 1.80 -13.01 11.75
C MET A 1 1.87 -11.92 10.67
N ASN A 2 3.06 -11.40 10.33
CA ASN A 2 3.27 -10.34 9.33
C ASN A 2 2.88 -10.71 7.88
N GLU A 3 2.99 -11.96 7.46
CA GLU A 3 2.62 -12.38 6.08
C GLU A 3 1.16 -12.07 5.74
N LYS A 4 0.27 -11.99 6.73
CA LYS A 4 -1.15 -11.67 6.48
C LYS A 4 -1.40 -10.20 6.17
N ILE A 5 -0.61 -9.28 6.74
CA ILE A 5 -0.78 -7.84 6.54
C ILE A 5 -0.16 -7.45 5.21
N GLU A 6 1.06 -7.93 4.96
CA GLU A 6 1.77 -7.72 3.69
C GLU A 6 0.96 -8.22 2.49
N ASN A 7 0.47 -9.46 2.53
CA ASN A 7 -0.38 -10.00 1.44
C ASN A 7 -1.66 -9.19 1.23
N LYS A 8 -2.26 -8.66 2.31
CA LYS A 8 -3.44 -7.80 2.19
C LYS A 8 -3.10 -6.46 1.54
N ILE A 9 -1.99 -5.83 1.95
CA ILE A 9 -1.55 -4.55 1.39
C ILE A 9 -1.19 -4.71 -0.09
N LEU A 10 -0.44 -5.76 -0.44
CA LEU A 10 -0.14 -6.14 -1.82
C LEU A 10 -1.41 -6.26 -2.65
N LYS A 11 -2.40 -6.98 -2.13
CA LYS A 11 -3.69 -7.15 -2.82
C LYS A 11 -4.41 -5.82 -3.03
N ILE A 12 -4.48 -4.96 -2.03
CA ILE A 12 -5.14 -3.64 -2.15
C ILE A 12 -4.43 -2.78 -3.20
N ILE A 13 -3.11 -2.76 -3.21
CA ILE A 13 -2.32 -1.99 -4.19
C ILE A 13 -2.53 -2.55 -5.60
N ALA A 14 -2.50 -3.88 -5.76
CA ALA A 14 -2.75 -4.53 -7.04
C ALA A 14 -4.16 -4.19 -7.57
N GLU A 15 -5.17 -4.22 -6.70
CA GLU A 15 -6.55 -3.82 -7.05
C GLU A 15 -6.64 -2.34 -7.45
N CYS A 16 -5.92 -1.43 -6.78
CA CYS A 16 -5.89 -0.01 -7.12
C CYS A 16 -5.22 0.28 -8.48
N LEU A 17 -4.24 -0.55 -8.87
CA LEU A 17 -3.52 -0.46 -10.14
C LEU A 17 -4.19 -1.25 -11.27
N GLY A 18 -5.22 -2.05 -10.96
CA GLY A 18 -5.84 -2.98 -11.91
C GLY A 18 -4.90 -4.10 -12.35
N LEU A 19 -3.92 -4.46 -11.50
CA LEU A 19 -2.94 -5.52 -11.73
C LEU A 19 -3.28 -6.77 -10.93
N GLU A 20 -2.76 -7.92 -11.36
CA GLU A 20 -2.74 -9.11 -10.52
C GLU A 20 -1.58 -9.05 -9.51
N GLU A 21 -1.73 -9.73 -8.37
CA GLU A 21 -0.70 -9.77 -7.30
C GLU A 21 0.68 -10.20 -7.84
N ASN A 22 0.71 -11.17 -8.76
CA ASN A 22 1.96 -11.63 -9.38
C ASN A 22 2.62 -10.55 -10.23
N GLN A 23 1.83 -9.74 -10.96
CA GLN A 23 2.36 -8.66 -11.79
C GLN A 23 2.93 -7.53 -10.93
N LEU A 24 2.26 -7.19 -9.83
CA LEU A 24 2.78 -6.23 -8.87
C LEU A 24 4.09 -6.73 -8.24
N ASN A 25 4.19 -8.03 -7.96
CA ASN A 25 5.38 -8.63 -7.39
C ASN A 25 6.58 -8.61 -8.36
N GLU A 26 6.34 -8.79 -9.67
CA GLU A 26 7.37 -8.61 -10.70
C GLU A 26 7.85 -7.16 -10.77
N LYS A 27 6.96 -6.20 -10.46
CA LYS A 27 7.22 -4.77 -10.45
C LYS A 27 7.68 -4.22 -9.10
N ILE A 28 7.91 -5.06 -8.10
CA ILE A 28 8.11 -4.63 -6.71
C ILE A 28 9.25 -3.60 -6.54
N ASN A 29 10.29 -3.71 -7.37
CA ASN A 29 11.45 -2.82 -7.38
C ASN A 29 11.33 -1.62 -8.35
N GLU A 30 10.26 -1.56 -9.14
CA GLU A 30 9.96 -0.43 -10.01
C GLU A 30 9.38 0.74 -9.19
N GLU A 31 9.48 1.96 -9.75
CA GLU A 31 8.85 3.15 -9.17
C GLU A 31 7.34 2.96 -9.06
N ALA A 32 6.75 3.41 -7.95
CA ALA A 32 5.31 3.30 -7.76
C ALA A 32 4.60 4.33 -8.64
N ASP A 33 3.80 3.85 -9.58
CA ASP A 33 3.06 4.69 -10.54
C ASP A 33 1.61 4.80 -10.10
N LEU A 34 1.41 5.47 -8.95
CA LEU A 34 0.09 5.74 -8.37
C LEU A 34 -0.27 7.21 -8.57
N ASP A 35 -1.37 7.44 -9.28
CA ASP A 35 -1.96 8.77 -9.35
C ASP A 35 -2.53 9.19 -7.99
N SER A 36 -2.69 10.51 -7.80
CA SER A 36 -3.29 11.07 -6.58
C SER A 36 -4.64 10.45 -6.19
N LEU A 37 -5.49 10.12 -7.18
CA LEU A 37 -6.77 9.44 -6.96
C LEU A 37 -6.60 7.98 -6.51
N GLN A 38 -5.63 7.27 -7.09
CA GLN A 38 -5.32 5.88 -6.71
C GLN A 38 -4.73 5.85 -5.31
N THR A 39 -3.91 6.84 -4.95
CA THR A 39 -3.35 7.01 -3.60
C THR A 39 -4.45 7.21 -2.56
N VAL A 40 -5.43 8.08 -2.83
CA VAL A 40 -6.59 8.27 -1.95
C VAL A 40 -7.40 6.97 -1.82
N SER A 41 -7.62 6.26 -2.93
CA SER A 41 -8.36 4.99 -2.94
C SER A 41 -7.65 3.90 -2.13
N LEU A 42 -6.32 3.81 -2.27
CA LEU A 42 -5.45 2.92 -1.52
C LEU A 42 -5.58 3.16 -0.01
N VAL A 43 -5.44 4.42 0.41
CA VAL A 43 -5.56 4.80 1.83
C VAL A 43 -6.94 4.45 2.37
N ALA A 44 -8.01 4.82 1.65
CA ALA A 44 -9.38 4.54 2.09
C ALA A 44 -9.67 3.03 2.24
N GLU A 45 -9.14 2.20 1.34
CA GLU A 45 -9.33 0.74 1.44
C GLU A 45 -8.48 0.15 2.57
N ILE A 46 -7.28 0.67 2.84
CA ILE A 46 -6.47 0.27 3.99
C ILE A 46 -7.20 0.58 5.31
N GLU A 47 -7.69 1.81 5.49
CA GLU A 47 -8.46 2.22 6.67
C GLU A 47 -9.65 1.28 6.91
N LYS A 48 -10.40 0.98 5.85
CA LYS A 48 -11.56 0.08 5.90
C LYS A 48 -11.19 -1.37 6.22
N GLN A 49 -10.14 -1.91 5.62
CA GLN A 49 -9.74 -3.31 5.78
C GLN A 49 -9.09 -3.59 7.14
N PHE A 50 -8.33 -2.63 7.66
CA PHE A 50 -7.60 -2.76 8.91
C PHE A 50 -8.28 -2.06 10.09
N LYS A 51 -9.35 -1.28 9.83
CA LYS A 51 -10.09 -0.48 10.82
C LYS A 51 -9.19 0.53 11.56
N ILE A 52 -8.32 1.18 10.81
CA ILE A 52 -7.41 2.22 11.28
C ILE A 52 -7.80 3.57 10.67
N GLU A 53 -7.32 4.67 11.24
CA GLU A 53 -7.40 6.00 10.65
C GLU A 53 -6.01 6.41 10.15
N TYR A 54 -5.91 6.78 8.88
CA TYR A 54 -4.68 7.14 8.23
C TYR A 54 -4.56 8.67 8.15
N SER A 55 -3.69 9.23 8.99
CA SER A 55 -3.57 10.70 9.13
C SER A 55 -2.42 11.30 8.29
N GLU A 56 -1.49 10.47 7.81
CA GLU A 56 -0.18 10.91 7.33
C GLU A 56 -0.04 10.80 5.80
N PHE A 57 -1.03 11.29 5.06
CA PHE A 57 -1.05 11.23 3.58
C PHE A 57 0.19 11.85 2.93
N ALA A 58 0.71 12.94 3.51
CA ALA A 58 1.89 13.62 3.00
C ALA A 58 3.14 12.73 3.10
N GLU A 59 3.25 11.91 4.14
CA GLU A 59 4.39 11.02 4.33
C GLU A 59 4.38 9.86 3.35
N LEU A 60 3.20 9.28 3.07
CA LEU A 60 3.05 8.21 2.08
C LEU A 60 3.69 8.58 0.73
N SER A 61 3.47 9.81 0.27
CA SER A 61 4.03 10.30 -0.99
C SER A 61 5.57 10.32 -1.03
N LEU A 62 6.24 10.41 0.13
CA LEU A 62 7.70 10.37 0.22
C LEU A 62 8.26 8.95 0.07
N TYR A 63 7.43 7.92 0.30
CA TYR A 63 7.79 6.51 0.21
C TYR A 63 7.36 5.85 -1.11
N MET A 64 6.76 6.61 -2.04
CA MET A 64 6.35 6.15 -3.37
C MET A 64 7.50 6.01 -4.39
N ASN A 65 8.76 6.02 -3.93
CA ASN A 65 9.92 5.82 -4.82
C ASN A 65 9.99 4.40 -5.40
N SER A 66 9.40 3.41 -4.72
CA SER A 66 9.20 2.06 -5.26
C SER A 66 8.01 1.38 -4.60
N TYR A 67 7.44 0.37 -5.26
CA TYR A 67 6.36 -0.42 -4.67
C TYR A 67 6.81 -1.10 -3.36
N GLU A 68 8.04 -1.60 -3.30
CA GLU A 68 8.62 -2.17 -2.08
C GLU A 68 8.63 -1.18 -0.91
N CYS A 69 9.14 0.05 -1.13
CA CYS A 69 9.22 1.07 -0.08
C CYS A 69 7.82 1.44 0.44
N MET A 70 6.87 1.62 -0.47
CA MET A 70 5.49 1.94 -0.13
C MET A 70 4.83 0.80 0.65
N ILE A 71 4.98 -0.45 0.21
CA ILE A 71 4.41 -1.63 0.90
C ILE A 71 4.99 -1.76 2.31
N ASN A 72 6.31 -1.63 2.45
CA ASN A 72 6.97 -1.72 3.74
C ASN A 72 6.52 -0.61 4.69
N TYR A 73 6.39 0.62 4.20
CA TYR A 73 5.90 1.74 5.00
C TYR A 73 4.46 1.52 5.46
N LEU A 74 3.54 1.17 4.53
CA LEU A 74 2.14 0.90 4.85
C LEU A 74 1.99 -0.28 5.82
N LYS A 75 2.80 -1.32 5.65
CA LYS A 75 2.84 -2.48 6.54
C LYS A 75 3.22 -2.06 7.96
N ASN A 76 4.32 -1.32 8.11
CA ASN A 76 4.75 -0.84 9.41
C ASN A 76 3.69 0.06 10.06
N TYR A 77 3.13 1.01 9.30
CA TYR A 77 2.08 1.89 9.79
C TYR A 77 0.86 1.10 10.30
N VAL A 78 0.39 0.13 9.51
CA VAL A 78 -0.73 -0.73 9.90
C VAL A 78 -0.36 -1.56 11.14
N GLU A 79 0.83 -2.15 11.20
CA GLU A 79 1.29 -2.95 12.36
C GLU A 79 1.38 -2.12 13.66
N GLU A 80 1.69 -0.82 13.57
CA GLU A 80 1.73 0.07 14.73
C GLU A 80 0.36 0.57 15.20
N ASN A 81 -0.67 0.46 14.35
CA ASN A 81 -2.01 1.01 14.59
C ASN A 81 -3.11 -0.06 14.80
N ILE A 82 -2.77 -1.35 14.85
CA ILE A 82 -3.72 -2.48 15.09
C ILE A 82 -3.53 -3.20 16.43
#